data_AF-X0UMW4-F1
#
_entry.id   AF-X0UMW4-F1
#
_cell.length_a   1.000
_cell.length_b   1.000
_cell.length_c   1.000
_cell.angle_alpha   90.00
_cell.angle_beta   90.00
_cell.angle_gamma   90.00
#
_symmetry.space_group_name_H-M   'P 1'
#
loop_
_entity.id
_entity.type
_entity.pdbx_description
1 polymer ?
#
loop_
_entity_poly.entity_id
_entity_poly.type
_entity_poly.pdbx_seq_one_letter_code
_entity_poly.pdbx_strand_id
1 'polypeptide(L)'
;MATFQRNFIAGKMNKSVDERLVPNGQYIDALNVRLGSSESTEVGALENSKGNTKLTSIGYQGELLSTSARCIGAYEDGANETLYWFIHDSGFTSSPTGKLDLILSYNSATNNLIYHVVSVSKGGATPTETVLNFNEKYLITGINLVDGL
;
A
#
# COMPACT_ATOMS: atom_id res chain seq x y z
N MET A 1 21.47 -29.40 -15.09
CA MET A 1 20.10 -28.89 -14.82
C MET A 1 19.71 -28.04 -16.01
N ALA A 2 18.66 -28.41 -16.75
CA ALA A 2 18.21 -27.64 -17.89
C ALA A 2 17.38 -26.43 -17.40
N THR A 3 17.80 -25.22 -17.78
CA THR A 3 17.10 -23.99 -17.46
C THR A 3 15.97 -23.81 -18.48
N PHE A 4 14.72 -23.97 -18.05
CA PHE A 4 13.55 -23.74 -18.89
C PHE A 4 13.28 -22.23 -18.99
N GLN A 5 13.75 -21.60 -20.08
CA GLN A 5 13.36 -20.24 -20.43
C GLN A 5 12.11 -20.29 -21.31
N ARG A 6 10.96 -19.88 -20.77
CA ARG A 6 9.71 -19.76 -21.53
C ARG A 6 9.61 -18.36 -22.11
N ASN A 7 9.59 -18.26 -23.44
CA ASN A 7 9.29 -16.99 -24.13
C ASN A 7 7.78 -16.85 -24.27
N PHE A 8 7.29 -15.70 -23.84
CA PHE A 8 5.87 -15.40 -23.65
C PHE A 8 5.40 -14.43 -24.73
N ILE A 9 5.06 -14.96 -25.91
CA ILE A 9 4.79 -14.12 -27.10
C ILE A 9 3.28 -14.02 -27.40
N ALA A 10 2.50 -15.08 -27.11
CA ALA A 10 1.10 -15.18 -27.52
C ALA A 10 0.19 -15.20 -26.30
N GLY A 11 -0.18 -14.06 -25.73
CA GLY A 11 -1.06 -13.88 -24.55
C GLY A 11 -2.40 -14.63 -24.59
N LYS A 12 -2.39 -15.96 -24.48
CA LYS A 12 -3.53 -16.87 -24.65
C LYS A 12 -3.71 -17.71 -23.40
N MET A 13 -4.93 -17.74 -22.87
CA MET A 13 -5.27 -18.54 -21.70
C MET A 13 -5.86 -19.90 -22.12
N ASN A 14 -5.32 -20.99 -21.59
CA ASN A 14 -5.80 -22.35 -21.85
C ASN A 14 -6.11 -23.06 -20.53
N LYS A 15 -7.39 -23.18 -20.20
CA LYS A 15 -7.88 -23.81 -18.96
C LYS A 15 -8.21 -25.30 -19.11
N SER A 16 -8.07 -25.85 -20.31
CA SER A 16 -8.53 -27.21 -20.63
C SER A 16 -7.42 -28.24 -20.60
N VAL A 17 -6.15 -27.82 -20.68
CA VAL A 17 -4.98 -28.71 -20.71
C VAL A 17 -4.29 -28.72 -19.35
N ASP A 18 -3.71 -29.88 -19.00
CA ASP A 18 -2.85 -30.04 -17.82
C ASP A 18 -1.67 -29.06 -17.89
N GLU A 19 -1.25 -28.52 -16.74
CA GLU A 19 -0.18 -27.52 -16.59
C GLU A 19 1.16 -27.94 -17.21
N ARG A 20 1.41 -29.25 -17.29
CA ARG A 20 2.62 -29.81 -17.88
C ARG A 20 2.56 -29.87 -19.42
N LEU A 21 1.37 -29.75 -19.99
CA LEU A 21 1.09 -29.83 -21.42
C LEU A 21 0.75 -28.48 -22.05
N VAL A 22 0.75 -27.40 -21.25
CA VAL A 22 0.50 -26.04 -21.74
C VAL A 22 1.61 -25.63 -22.71
N PRO A 23 1.28 -25.34 -23.98
CA PRO A 23 2.25 -24.86 -24.96
C PRO A 23 2.93 -23.56 -24.52
N ASN A 24 4.19 -23.37 -24.89
CA ASN A 24 4.90 -22.13 -24.61
C ASN A 24 4.14 -20.91 -25.17
N GLY A 25 3.99 -19.88 -24.34
CA GLY A 25 3.19 -18.70 -24.64
C GLY A 25 1.76 -18.73 -24.10
N GLN A 26 1.23 -19.89 -23.69
CA GLN A 26 -0.10 -19.99 -23.09
C GLN A 26 -0.05 -20.03 -21.55
N TYR A 27 -1.16 -19.66 -20.90
CA TYR A 27 -1.28 -19.58 -19.43
C TYR A 27 -2.53 -20.32 -18.95
N ILE A 28 -2.45 -21.03 -17.82
CA ILE A 28 -3.65 -21.52 -17.13
C ILE A 28 -4.23 -20.39 -16.25
N ASP A 29 -3.35 -19.72 -15.53
CA ASP A 29 -3.68 -18.62 -14.64
C ASP A 29 -2.59 -17.53 -14.71
N ALA A 30 -2.98 -16.29 -14.48
CA ALA A 30 -2.08 -15.13 -14.55
C ALA A 30 -2.50 -14.08 -13.52
N LEU A 31 -1.57 -13.69 -12.66
CA LEU A 31 -1.75 -12.64 -11.65
C LEU A 31 -0.77 -11.50 -11.93
N ASN A 32 -1.18 -10.26 -11.65
CA ASN A 32 -0.40 -9.04 -11.90
C ASN A 32 0.08 -8.94 -13.36
N VAL A 33 -0.81 -9.05 -14.34
CA VAL A 33 -0.44 -8.96 -15.76
C VAL A 33 -1.01 -7.71 -16.42
N ARG A 34 -0.21 -7.08 -17.27
CA ARG A 34 -0.60 -5.94 -18.11
C ARG A 34 -0.65 -6.39 -19.56
N LEU A 35 -1.73 -6.02 -20.24
CA LEU A 35 -1.93 -6.26 -21.67
C LEU A 35 -1.51 -5.01 -22.45
N GLY A 36 -0.51 -5.14 -23.32
CA GLY A 36 -0.17 -4.11 -24.30
C GLY A 36 -0.96 -4.29 -25.59
N SER A 37 -1.73 -3.27 -26.00
CA SER A 37 -2.44 -3.24 -27.28
C SER A 37 -1.76 -2.23 -28.18
N SER A 38 -1.06 -2.68 -29.23
CA SER A 38 -0.60 -1.80 -30.31
C SER A 38 -1.26 -2.25 -31.61
N GLU A 39 -1.80 -1.30 -32.38
CA GLU A 39 -2.65 -1.60 -33.56
C GLU A 39 -1.86 -2.09 -34.77
N SER A 40 -0.52 -1.91 -34.80
CA SER A 40 0.29 -2.14 -36.01
C SER A 40 1.11 -3.44 -36.03
N THR A 41 1.24 -4.16 -34.92
CA THR A 41 2.01 -5.42 -34.87
C THR A 41 1.36 -6.40 -33.91
N GLU A 42 1.09 -7.58 -34.43
CA GLU A 42 0.62 -8.82 -33.79
C GLU A 42 0.60 -8.82 -32.25
N VAL A 43 -0.47 -8.23 -31.73
CA VAL A 43 -1.31 -8.56 -30.57
C VAL A 43 -0.77 -9.64 -29.61
N GLY A 44 -0.58 -9.24 -28.35
CA GLY A 44 -0.71 -10.17 -27.21
C GLY A 44 0.50 -10.33 -26.29
N ALA A 45 1.42 -9.37 -26.24
CA ALA A 45 2.46 -9.37 -25.20
C ALA A 45 1.79 -9.18 -23.82
N LEU A 46 1.77 -10.26 -23.04
CA LEU A 46 1.38 -10.26 -21.65
C LEU A 46 2.64 -9.96 -20.84
N GLU A 47 2.71 -8.78 -20.22
CA GLU A 47 3.83 -8.41 -19.37
C GLU A 47 3.46 -8.59 -17.90
N ASN A 48 4.40 -9.12 -17.11
CA ASN A 48 4.22 -9.20 -15.67
C ASN A 48 4.40 -7.81 -15.06
N SER A 49 3.35 -7.26 -14.45
CA SER A 49 3.43 -6.11 -13.56
C SER A 49 4.18 -6.51 -12.30
N LYS A 50 5.18 -5.71 -11.93
CA LYS A 50 5.89 -5.88 -10.67
C LYS A 50 4.89 -5.75 -9.51
N GLY A 51 5.02 -6.61 -8.52
CA GLY A 51 4.24 -6.51 -7.29
C GLY A 51 4.62 -5.30 -6.46
N ASN A 52 3.89 -5.08 -5.36
CA ASN A 52 4.16 -3.99 -4.45
C ASN A 52 5.38 -4.31 -3.58
N THR A 53 6.31 -3.37 -3.47
CA THR A 53 7.39 -3.40 -2.49
C THR A 53 7.01 -2.58 -1.27
N LYS A 54 7.31 -3.10 -0.08
CA LYS A 54 7.13 -2.33 1.16
C LYS A 54 8.19 -1.22 1.20
N LEU A 55 7.75 0.03 1.17
CA LEU A 55 8.65 1.19 1.17
C LEU A 55 9.09 1.60 2.58
N THR A 56 8.21 1.48 3.57
CA THR A 56 8.51 1.90 4.94
C THR A 56 7.76 1.07 5.99
N SER A 57 8.26 1.11 7.22
CA SER A 57 7.59 0.55 8.40
C SER A 57 7.30 1.68 9.37
N ILE A 58 6.05 1.75 9.83
CA ILE A 58 5.59 2.78 10.76
C ILE A 58 5.53 2.17 12.15
N GLY A 59 6.01 2.91 13.14
CA GLY A 59 6.02 2.49 14.53
C GLY A 59 6.11 3.69 15.47
N TYR A 60 5.80 3.46 16.72
CA TYR A 60 5.85 4.47 17.77
C TYR A 60 6.59 3.92 18.99
N GLN A 61 7.55 4.69 19.50
CA GLN A 61 8.40 4.31 20.65
C GLN A 61 9.08 2.93 20.52
N GLY A 62 9.48 2.54 19.31
CA GLY A 62 10.16 1.27 19.05
C GLY A 62 9.23 0.08 18.80
N GLU A 63 7.92 0.26 18.95
CA GLU A 63 6.91 -0.75 18.64
C GLU A 63 6.24 -0.47 17.29
N LEU A 64 6.07 -1.52 16.48
CA LEU A 64 5.38 -1.41 15.19
C LEU A 64 3.87 -1.29 15.38
N LEU A 65 3.20 -0.74 14.37
CA LEU A 65 1.74 -0.72 14.33
C LEU A 65 1.15 -2.14 14.42
N SER A 66 0.00 -2.24 15.08
CA SER A 66 -0.72 -3.50 15.25
C SER A 66 -1.37 -3.97 13.95
N THR A 67 -1.84 -5.22 13.92
CA THR A 67 -2.65 -5.75 12.80
C THR A 67 -4.02 -5.08 12.67
N SER A 68 -4.45 -4.34 13.70
CA SER A 68 -5.68 -3.56 13.72
C SER A 68 -5.50 -2.15 13.17
N ALA A 69 -4.26 -1.72 12.89
CA ALA A 69 -4.01 -0.42 12.29
C ALA A 69 -4.69 -0.28 10.92
N ARG A 70 -5.35 0.85 10.71
CA ARG A 70 -6.04 1.19 9.47
C ARG A 70 -5.63 2.58 9.01
N CYS A 71 -5.34 2.70 7.72
CA CYS A 71 -5.27 3.99 7.06
C CYS A 71 -6.70 4.47 6.83
N ILE A 72 -7.07 5.59 7.45
CA ILE A 72 -8.42 6.17 7.36
C ILE A 72 -8.49 7.30 6.33
N GLY A 73 -7.34 7.79 5.86
CA GLY A 73 -7.24 8.85 4.88
C GLY A 73 -5.84 8.89 4.29
N ALA A 74 -5.76 9.25 3.01
CA ALA A 74 -4.50 9.41 2.31
C ALA A 74 -4.57 10.60 1.36
N TYR A 75 -3.47 11.30 1.22
CA TYR A 75 -3.30 12.37 0.24
C TYR A 75 -1.96 12.18 -0.47
N GLU A 76 -1.99 12.22 -1.78
CA GLU A 76 -0.80 12.11 -2.62
C GLU A 76 -0.42 13.50 -3.12
N ASP A 77 0.77 13.95 -2.78
CA ASP A 77 1.42 15.08 -3.44
C ASP A 77 2.37 14.55 -4.51
N GLY A 78 1.84 14.42 -5.74
CA GLY A 78 2.60 13.97 -6.90
C GLY A 78 3.70 14.94 -7.34
N ALA A 79 3.62 16.23 -6.98
CA ALA A 79 4.63 17.21 -7.39
C ALA A 79 5.93 17.06 -6.58
N ASN A 80 5.80 16.75 -5.29
CA ASN A 80 6.94 16.56 -4.39
C ASN A 80 7.23 15.08 -4.07
N GLU A 81 6.58 14.15 -4.76
CA GLU A 81 6.66 12.70 -4.51
C GLU A 81 6.47 12.34 -3.02
N THR A 82 5.50 13.00 -2.38
CA THR A 82 5.25 12.87 -0.94
C THR A 82 3.85 12.35 -0.68
N LEU A 83 3.77 11.27 0.09
CA LEU A 83 2.52 10.61 0.48
C LEU A 83 2.19 11.00 1.92
N TYR A 84 0.98 11.49 2.16
CA TYR A 84 0.46 11.80 3.49
C TYR A 84 -0.57 10.75 3.89
N TRP A 85 -0.46 10.24 5.11
CA TRP A 85 -1.36 9.22 5.65
C TRP A 85 -1.90 9.62 7.01
N PHE A 86 -3.18 9.31 7.20
CA PHE A 86 -3.91 9.42 8.45
C PHE A 86 -4.20 8.00 8.92
N ILE A 87 -3.61 7.61 10.03
CA ILE A 87 -3.64 6.23 10.52
C ILE A 87 -4.29 6.22 11.89
N HIS A 88 -5.19 5.26 12.08
CA HIS A 88 -5.78 4.92 13.36
C HIS A 88 -5.44 3.47 13.70
N ASP A 89 -4.83 3.25 14.86
CA ASP A 89 -4.60 1.93 15.42
C ASP A 89 -5.38 1.78 16.73
N SER A 90 -6.45 0.98 16.66
CA SER A 90 -7.35 0.72 17.79
C SER A 90 -6.82 -0.32 18.78
N GLY A 91 -5.70 -0.98 18.47
CA GLY A 91 -5.12 -2.07 19.25
C GLY A 91 -3.66 -1.84 19.66
N PHE A 92 -3.24 -0.58 19.76
CA PHE A 92 -1.84 -0.25 20.06
C PHE A 92 -1.56 -0.29 21.57
N THR A 93 -0.98 -1.39 22.02
CA THR A 93 -0.78 -1.72 23.45
C THR A 93 0.20 -0.81 24.18
N SER A 94 1.17 -0.21 23.47
CA SER A 94 2.19 0.66 24.08
C SER A 94 1.72 2.10 24.30
N SER A 95 0.47 2.42 23.93
CA SER A 95 -0.15 3.72 24.24
C SER A 95 -0.92 3.64 25.56
N PRO A 96 -0.95 4.73 26.37
CA PRO A 96 -1.75 4.79 27.60
C PRO A 96 -3.25 4.51 27.41
N THR A 97 -3.79 4.76 26.20
CA THR A 97 -5.20 4.55 25.86
C THR A 97 -5.46 3.20 25.18
N GLY A 98 -4.42 2.45 24.83
CA GLY A 98 -4.53 1.28 23.94
C GLY A 98 -4.78 1.65 22.47
N LYS A 99 -4.77 2.95 22.13
CA LYS A 99 -5.02 3.49 20.78
C LYS A 99 -3.89 4.42 20.35
N LEU A 100 -3.68 4.54 19.04
CA LEU A 100 -2.68 5.42 18.47
C LEU A 100 -3.21 6.06 17.18
N ASP A 101 -3.23 7.38 17.14
CA ASP A 101 -3.56 8.15 15.94
C ASP A 101 -2.31 8.86 15.42
N LEU A 102 -2.06 8.73 14.12
CA LEU A 102 -0.90 9.29 13.47
C LEU A 102 -1.28 10.09 12.24
N ILE A 103 -0.57 11.19 12.04
CA ILE A 103 -0.50 11.91 10.77
C ILE A 103 0.97 11.96 10.38
N LEU A 104 1.29 11.39 9.24
CA LEU A 104 2.67 11.20 8.81
C LEU A 104 2.79 11.40 7.31
N SER A 105 3.98 11.77 6.87
CA SER A 105 4.31 11.88 5.46
C SER A 105 5.53 11.06 5.11
N TYR A 106 5.54 10.49 3.93
CA TYR A 106 6.67 9.75 3.39
C TYR A 106 7.02 10.25 2.01
N ASN A 107 8.26 10.69 1.83
CA ASN A 107 8.79 11.08 0.53
C ASN A 107 9.48 9.87 -0.13
N SER A 108 9.00 9.45 -1.29
CA SER A 108 9.53 8.27 -1.99
C SER A 108 10.87 8.53 -2.67
N ALA A 109 11.18 9.76 -3.07
CA ALA A 109 12.47 10.11 -3.66
C ALA A 109 13.60 10.08 -2.63
N THR A 110 13.37 10.68 -1.46
CA THR A 110 14.38 10.82 -0.41
C THR A 110 14.33 9.72 0.65
N ASN A 111 13.35 8.81 0.58
CA ASN A 111 13.07 7.78 1.60
C ASN A 111 12.88 8.34 3.02
N ASN A 112 12.32 9.55 3.14
CA ASN A 112 12.19 10.22 4.43
C ASN A 112 10.77 10.05 4.99
N LEU A 113 10.66 9.49 6.20
CA LEU A 113 9.39 9.35 6.93
C LEU A 113 9.34 10.39 8.05
N ILE A 114 8.34 11.26 8.00
CA ILE A 114 8.13 12.34 8.97
C ILE A 114 6.83 12.10 9.72
N TYR A 115 6.90 12.20 11.04
CA TYR A 115 5.73 12.17 11.93
C TYR A 115 5.31 13.61 12.23
N HIS A 116 4.19 14.05 11.65
CA HIS A 116 3.67 15.41 11.86
C HIS A 116 2.89 15.51 13.16
N VAL A 117 2.01 14.54 13.39
CA VAL A 117 1.19 14.48 14.60
C VAL A 117 1.17 13.06 15.12
N VAL A 118 1.45 12.92 16.41
CA VAL A 118 1.30 11.68 17.16
C VAL A 118 0.34 11.95 18.30
N SER A 119 -0.80 11.25 18.30
CA SER A 119 -1.78 11.38 19.36
C SER A 119 -1.99 10.06 20.07
N VAL A 120 -1.65 10.05 21.36
CA VAL A 120 -1.71 8.86 22.22
C VAL A 120 -2.74 8.98 23.34
N SER A 121 -3.07 10.19 23.77
CA SER A 121 -3.96 10.45 24.90
C SER A 121 -4.44 11.89 24.92
N LYS A 122 -5.71 12.10 25.26
CA LYS A 122 -6.31 13.42 25.54
C LYS A 122 -5.92 14.00 26.92
N GLY A 123 -5.19 13.24 27.73
CA GLY A 123 -4.88 13.58 29.11
C GLY A 123 -5.98 13.17 30.09
N GLY A 124 -5.68 13.23 31.39
CA GLY A 124 -6.53 12.73 32.48
C GLY A 124 -5.92 11.52 33.20
N ALA A 125 -6.51 11.12 34.33
CA ALA A 125 -5.99 10.04 35.17
C ALA A 125 -6.13 8.65 34.52
N THR A 126 -7.17 8.45 33.70
CA THR A 126 -7.45 7.21 32.96
C THR A 126 -7.94 7.54 31.55
N PRO A 127 -7.04 7.90 30.62
CA PRO A 127 -7.45 8.31 29.29
C PRO A 127 -7.93 7.10 28.48
N THR A 128 -9.11 7.22 27.85
CA THR A 128 -9.68 6.20 26.95
C THR A 128 -9.63 6.60 25.48
N GLU A 129 -9.36 7.88 25.20
CA GLU A 129 -9.35 8.47 23.87
C GLU A 129 -8.06 9.26 23.63
N THR A 130 -7.64 9.29 22.37
CA THR A 130 -6.60 10.17 21.83
C THR A 130 -7.15 11.61 21.66
N VAL A 131 -6.28 12.59 21.40
CA VAL A 131 -6.72 13.97 21.11
C VAL A 131 -7.44 14.04 19.76
N LEU A 132 -6.94 13.33 18.75
CA LEU A 132 -7.51 13.31 17.40
C LEU A 132 -8.80 12.51 17.32
N ASN A 133 -8.95 11.50 18.19
CA ASN A 133 -10.14 10.66 18.30
C ASN A 133 -10.57 10.09 16.94
N PHE A 134 -9.60 9.56 16.18
CA PHE A 134 -9.91 8.90 14.92
C PHE A 134 -10.70 7.62 15.13
N ASN A 135 -11.39 7.19 14.07
CA ASN A 135 -12.27 6.04 14.11
C ASN A 135 -12.20 5.30 12.78
N GLU A 136 -12.02 3.99 12.85
CA GLU A 136 -11.93 3.10 11.69
C GLU A 136 -13.17 3.13 10.76
N LYS A 137 -14.34 3.57 11.26
CA LYS A 137 -15.58 3.65 10.49
C LYS A 137 -15.77 5.00 9.79
N TYR A 138 -15.07 6.04 10.24
CA TYR A 138 -15.21 7.40 9.72
C TYR A 138 -13.98 7.77 8.91
N LEU A 139 -14.02 7.42 7.62
CA LEU A 139 -12.92 7.67 6.68
C LEU A 139 -12.86 9.14 6.26
N ILE A 140 -11.65 9.64 6.08
CA ILE A 140 -11.36 10.97 5.55
C ILE A 140 -11.29 10.85 4.03
N THR A 141 -12.27 11.43 3.34
CA THR A 141 -12.44 11.32 1.88
C THR A 141 -11.92 12.53 1.10
N GLY A 142 -11.72 13.66 1.77
CA GLY A 142 -11.24 14.90 1.15
C GLY A 142 -10.15 15.53 2.00
N ILE A 143 -8.98 15.71 1.41
CA ILE A 143 -7.81 16.35 2.01
C ILE A 143 -7.27 17.34 0.98
N ASN A 144 -7.07 18.59 1.38
CA ASN A 144 -6.41 19.60 0.55
C ASN A 144 -5.14 20.04 1.24
N LEU A 145 -4.03 20.02 0.50
CA LEU A 145 -2.80 20.67 0.92
C LEU A 145 -2.89 22.16 0.61
N VAL A 146 -2.75 22.99 1.64
CA VAL A 146 -2.64 24.45 1.48
C VAL A 146 -1.16 24.81 1.66
N ASP A 147 -0.55 25.30 0.59
CA ASP A 147 0.84 25.75 0.58
C ASP A 147 0.91 27.30 0.58
N GLY A 148 1.97 27.86 1.15
CA GLY A 148 2.25 29.30 1.11
C GLY A 148 1.54 30.18 2.16
N LEU A 149 1.40 29.70 3.40
CA LEU A 149 1.00 30.54 4.55
C LEU A 149 2.17 31.30 5.17
#